data_AF-A0A7S6VND6-F1
#
_entry.id   AF-A0A7S6VND6-F1
#
_cell.length_a   1.000
_cell.length_b   1.000
_cell.length_c   1.000
_cell.angle_alpha   90.00
_cell.angle_beta   90.00
_cell.angle_gamma   90.00
#
_symmetry.space_group_name_H-M   'P 1'
#
loop_
_entity.id
_entity.type
_entity.pdbx_description
1 polymer ?
#
loop_
_entity_poly.entity_id
_entity_poly.type
_entity_poly.pdbx_seq_one_letter_code
_entity_poly.pdbx_strand_id
1 'polypeptide(L)'
;MKDFKKPPFKHNALALGFTIGVHVIAVVGLLYLGMSQPPEPPKQIRTVLIKPEDLPPVTREETEFAETAHENVEAEIQQTATPVEDAPVIPVAPPPLPQPEPAKAQASNTAAQQQAEQQKRLEARAQAEAEKLQAQQAQRAKAEAERKAQAAEKAKATAQAKAEAEAKRRSEAEALRKAEAAEKAKLDARRKAEAEAKRKAEAADKAKADAAAKAKADAEAKRKADAEAKRKAEAANKAKAEAAEKAKADAAAKAKADAEAKARAEAEAKASAAKQAAEEAAQKKAEAKRIASTAKRDFENKIRRAWDIPVGSSGKTATARVTLTDSGSVASVIVNSSDPDMKASVEAAVRAAAPYPMPSDPDARREARSFTSSFTAK
;
A
#
# COMPACT_ATOMS: atom_id res chain seq x y z
N MET A 1 50.04 63.49 -4.29
CA MET A 1 49.42 62.63 -3.25
C MET A 1 48.10 62.12 -3.76
N LYS A 2 47.91 60.79 -3.66
CA LYS A 2 46.66 60.02 -3.66
C LYS A 2 46.14 59.52 -5.02
N ASP A 3 46.61 58.31 -5.33
CA ASP A 3 46.14 57.38 -6.35
C ASP A 3 44.71 56.87 -6.09
N PHE A 4 43.87 56.84 -7.13
CA PHE A 4 42.58 56.14 -7.13
C PHE A 4 42.73 54.83 -7.91
N LYS A 5 42.83 53.69 -7.22
CA LYS A 5 42.79 52.37 -7.86
C LYS A 5 41.94 51.37 -7.06
N LYS A 6 40.80 51.02 -7.69
CA LYS A 6 39.87 49.88 -7.48
C LYS A 6 38.78 49.99 -6.40
N PRO A 7 37.50 49.63 -6.72
CA PRO A 7 36.46 49.43 -5.72
C PRO A 7 36.54 48.04 -5.06
N PRO A 8 36.20 47.89 -3.76
CA PRO A 8 36.12 46.62 -3.08
C PRO A 8 34.67 46.09 -3.13
N PHE A 9 34.33 45.27 -4.12
CA PHE A 9 33.10 44.46 -4.07
C PHE A 9 33.45 42.98 -4.20
N LYS A 10 33.88 42.40 -3.08
CA LYS A 10 33.69 40.96 -2.80
C LYS A 10 32.43 40.87 -1.93
N HIS A 11 31.68 39.77 -2.05
CA HIS A 11 30.28 39.56 -1.60
C HIS A 11 29.28 40.11 -2.64
N ASN A 12 28.59 39.28 -3.42
CA ASN A 12 27.32 38.65 -3.02
C ASN A 12 26.87 37.51 -3.95
N ALA A 13 27.76 36.80 -4.64
CA ALA A 13 27.35 35.72 -5.55
C ALA A 13 26.60 34.58 -4.83
N LEU A 14 27.02 34.26 -3.60
CA LEU A 14 26.39 33.24 -2.75
C LEU A 14 25.03 33.71 -2.20
N ALA A 15 24.92 35.00 -1.82
CA ALA A 15 23.68 35.60 -1.35
C ALA A 15 22.63 35.72 -2.47
N LEU A 16 23.06 36.07 -3.68
CA LEU A 16 22.19 36.12 -4.87
C LEU A 16 21.68 34.71 -5.21
N GLY A 17 22.54 33.70 -5.15
CA GLY A 17 22.16 32.30 -5.36
C GLY A 17 21.12 31.78 -4.35
N PHE A 18 21.25 32.15 -3.07
CA PHE A 18 20.28 31.77 -2.04
C PHE A 18 18.91 32.41 -2.26
N THR A 19 18.88 33.71 -2.59
CA THR A 19 17.60 34.39 -2.88
C THR A 19 16.89 33.78 -4.09
N ILE A 20 17.62 33.46 -5.17
CA ILE A 20 17.05 32.81 -6.35
C ILE A 20 16.55 31.40 -5.99
N GLY A 21 17.31 30.64 -5.19
CA GLY A 21 16.90 29.31 -4.74
C GLY A 21 15.62 29.31 -3.90
N VAL A 22 15.49 30.23 -2.95
CA VAL A 22 14.28 30.37 -2.11
C VAL A 22 13.06 30.73 -2.95
N HIS A 23 13.21 31.64 -3.94
CA HIS A 23 12.11 32.02 -4.81
C HIS A 23 11.68 30.87 -5.74
N VAL A 24 12.60 30.05 -6.22
CA VAL A 24 12.26 28.85 -7.02
C VAL A 24 11.48 27.83 -6.17
N ILE A 25 11.88 27.59 -4.93
CA ILE A 25 11.16 26.70 -4.02
C ILE A 25 9.76 27.26 -3.70
N ALA A 26 9.64 28.57 -3.47
CA ALA A 26 8.36 29.21 -3.21
C ALA A 26 7.40 29.11 -4.40
N VAL A 27 7.89 29.33 -5.63
CA VAL A 27 7.07 29.22 -6.85
C VAL A 27 6.62 27.78 -7.10
N VAL A 28 7.51 26.80 -6.88
CA VAL A 28 7.14 25.37 -7.00
C VAL A 28 6.16 24.95 -5.91
N GLY A 29 6.32 25.45 -4.68
CA GLY A 29 5.38 25.22 -3.58
C GLY A 29 3.99 25.82 -3.85
N LEU A 30 3.93 27.04 -4.40
CA LEU A 30 2.68 27.68 -4.80
C LEU A 30 2.02 26.96 -5.99
N LEU A 31 2.79 26.44 -6.94
CA LEU A 31 2.26 25.64 -8.06
C LEU A 31 1.66 24.32 -7.56
N TYR A 32 2.31 23.67 -6.59
CA TYR A 32 1.80 22.45 -5.96
C TYR A 32 0.55 22.70 -5.11
N LEU A 33 0.51 23.83 -4.38
CA LEU A 33 -0.66 24.20 -3.57
C LEU A 33 -1.83 24.69 -4.43
N GLY A 34 -1.57 25.37 -5.56
CA GLY A 34 -2.58 25.81 -6.52
C GLY A 34 -3.21 24.70 -7.37
N MET A 35 -2.56 23.52 -7.44
CA MET A 35 -3.12 22.31 -8.07
C MET A 35 -3.72 21.33 -7.05
N SER A 36 -3.74 21.68 -5.76
CA SER A 36 -4.37 20.86 -4.72
C SER A 36 -5.88 21.09 -4.74
N GLN A 37 -6.62 20.01 -5.02
CA GLN A 37 -8.08 19.96 -5.01
C GLN A 37 -8.63 20.54 -3.69
N PRO A 38 -9.60 21.48 -3.71
CA PRO A 38 -10.14 22.05 -2.47
C PRO A 38 -10.73 20.93 -1.60
N PRO A 39 -10.61 21.01 -0.26
CA PRO A 39 -11.14 20.01 0.64
C PRO A 39 -12.66 19.86 0.42
N GLU A 40 -13.10 18.62 0.17
CA GLU A 40 -14.50 18.29 -0.03
C GLU A 40 -15.33 18.80 1.17
N PRO A 41 -16.48 19.47 0.93
CA PRO A 41 -17.34 19.94 2.01
C PRO A 41 -17.78 18.75 2.88
N PRO A 42 -17.92 18.96 4.22
CA PRO A 42 -18.27 17.89 5.14
C PRO A 42 -19.62 17.26 4.72
N LYS A 43 -19.59 15.94 4.53
CA LYS A 43 -20.77 15.15 4.17
C LYS A 43 -21.84 15.32 5.25
N GLN A 44 -23.01 15.80 4.85
CA GLN A 44 -24.17 15.96 5.72
C GLN A 44 -24.50 14.62 6.37
N ILE A 45 -24.41 14.56 7.70
CA ILE A 45 -24.78 13.40 8.50
C ILE A 45 -26.30 13.21 8.35
N ARG A 46 -26.72 12.22 7.55
CA ARG A 46 -28.10 11.76 7.55
C ARG A 46 -28.27 10.85 8.77
N THR A 47 -29.02 11.33 9.76
CA THR A 47 -29.50 10.53 10.88
C THR A 47 -30.45 9.45 10.33
N VAL A 48 -29.92 8.26 10.10
CA VAL A 48 -30.73 7.07 9.85
C VAL A 48 -31.04 6.46 11.20
N LEU A 49 -32.32 6.43 11.54
CA LEU A 49 -32.86 5.74 12.72
C LEU A 49 -32.67 4.24 12.53
N ILE A 50 -31.57 3.71 13.06
CA ILE A 50 -31.27 2.27 13.05
C ILE A 50 -32.20 1.60 14.06
N LYS A 51 -33.13 0.79 13.54
CA LYS A 51 -33.98 -0.11 14.34
C LYS A 51 -33.14 -1.32 14.78
N PRO A 52 -33.45 -1.94 15.93
CA PRO A 52 -32.63 -3.01 16.53
C PRO A 52 -32.47 -4.29 15.69
N GLU A 53 -33.09 -4.38 14.50
CA GLU A 53 -33.08 -5.56 13.62
C GLU A 53 -31.95 -5.54 12.57
N ASP A 54 -31.23 -4.42 12.38
CA ASP A 54 -30.11 -4.30 11.42
C ASP A 54 -28.75 -4.77 11.97
N LEU A 55 -28.74 -5.40 13.15
CA LEU A 55 -27.54 -6.01 13.73
C LEU A 55 -27.45 -7.49 13.32
N PRO A 56 -26.31 -7.95 12.77
CA PRO A 56 -26.20 -9.33 12.27
C PRO A 56 -26.27 -10.36 13.42
N PRO A 57 -26.98 -11.49 13.26
CA PRO A 57 -26.89 -12.60 14.20
C PRO A 57 -25.52 -13.28 14.08
N VAL A 58 -24.88 -13.52 15.21
CA VAL A 58 -23.59 -14.23 15.34
C VAL A 58 -23.84 -15.74 15.15
N THR A 59 -23.42 -16.28 14.01
CA THR A 59 -23.46 -17.72 13.73
C THR A 59 -22.27 -18.41 14.39
N ARG A 60 -22.53 -19.45 15.19
CA ARG A 60 -21.52 -20.44 15.62
C ARG A 60 -21.18 -21.32 14.42
N GLU A 61 -19.90 -21.45 14.10
CA GLU A 61 -19.42 -22.53 13.23
C GLU A 61 -19.41 -23.83 14.03
N GLU A 62 -20.29 -24.76 13.68
CA GLU A 62 -20.07 -26.19 13.90
C GLU A 62 -19.34 -26.74 12.69
N THR A 63 -18.07 -27.05 12.87
CA THR A 63 -17.28 -27.88 11.96
C THR A 63 -17.84 -29.30 11.96
N GLU A 64 -18.22 -29.77 10.77
CA GLU A 64 -18.50 -31.17 10.46
C GLU A 64 -17.36 -32.08 10.95
N PHE A 65 -17.70 -33.06 11.78
CA PHE A 65 -16.99 -34.32 11.83
C PHE A 65 -17.96 -35.42 11.40
N ALA A 66 -17.67 -35.98 10.23
CA ALA A 66 -18.25 -37.23 9.79
C ALA A 66 -17.67 -38.36 10.65
N GLU A 67 -18.51 -39.07 11.38
CA GLU A 67 -18.11 -40.36 11.93
C GLU A 67 -19.26 -41.37 11.80
N THR A 68 -19.05 -42.30 10.89
CA THR A 68 -19.80 -43.53 10.70
C THR A 68 -19.57 -44.44 11.90
N ALA A 69 -20.64 -44.93 12.53
CA ALA A 69 -20.54 -46.06 13.45
C ALA A 69 -21.73 -47.01 13.25
N HIS A 70 -21.42 -48.18 12.69
CA HIS A 70 -22.22 -49.38 12.83
C HIS A 70 -21.83 -50.13 14.12
N GLU A 71 -22.85 -50.74 14.71
CA GLU A 71 -22.84 -51.96 15.53
C GLU A 71 -22.40 -51.95 17.01
N ASN A 72 -23.38 -52.36 17.82
CA ASN A 72 -23.35 -53.32 18.93
C ASN A 72 -22.94 -52.94 20.36
N VAL A 73 -23.74 -53.54 21.25
CA VAL A 73 -23.49 -54.04 22.62
C VAL A 73 -24.27 -53.36 23.75
N GLU A 74 -24.90 -54.27 24.47
CA GLU A 74 -25.94 -54.24 25.49
C GLU A 74 -25.34 -54.30 26.92
N ALA A 75 -26.23 -54.38 27.92
CA ALA A 75 -26.05 -54.61 29.36
C ALA A 75 -25.73 -53.37 30.23
N GLU A 76 -26.16 -53.23 31.48
CA GLU A 76 -27.14 -53.89 32.36
C GLU A 76 -27.04 -53.13 33.71
N ILE A 77 -28.14 -53.00 34.46
CA ILE A 77 -28.23 -53.05 35.95
C ILE A 77 -29.72 -53.02 36.33
N GLN A 78 -30.39 -54.13 36.67
CA GLN A 78 -30.42 -54.89 37.95
C GLN A 78 -30.90 -54.13 39.20
N GLN A 79 -32.08 -54.50 39.74
CA GLN A 79 -32.31 -54.94 41.14
C GLN A 79 -33.79 -55.41 41.35
N THR A 80 -34.08 -56.71 41.53
CA THR A 80 -34.30 -57.50 42.80
C THR A 80 -35.64 -57.15 43.51
N ALA A 81 -36.58 -58.02 43.89
CA ALA A 81 -36.56 -59.40 44.40
C ALA A 81 -37.94 -60.13 44.27
N THR A 82 -37.91 -61.46 44.42
CA THR A 82 -38.99 -62.49 44.54
C THR A 82 -39.38 -62.77 46.01
N PRO A 83 -40.18 -63.80 46.42
CA PRO A 83 -41.41 -64.47 45.91
C PRO A 83 -42.50 -64.66 47.02
N VAL A 84 -43.68 -65.27 46.75
CA VAL A 84 -44.39 -66.29 47.59
C VAL A 84 -45.63 -66.84 46.82
N GLU A 85 -45.88 -68.12 47.08
CA GLU A 85 -46.76 -69.13 46.48
C GLU A 85 -48.23 -69.10 46.99
N ASP A 86 -49.05 -69.93 46.33
CA ASP A 86 -50.35 -70.53 46.73
C ASP A 86 -51.70 -69.98 46.17
N ALA A 87 -52.47 -70.94 45.65
CA ALA A 87 -53.87 -70.86 45.19
C ALA A 87 -54.81 -71.18 46.40
N PRO A 88 -56.19 -71.13 46.37
CA PRO A 88 -57.09 -71.31 45.22
C PRO A 88 -58.41 -70.47 45.18
N VAL A 89 -59.05 -70.52 44.00
CA VAL A 89 -60.45 -70.29 43.56
C VAL A 89 -61.52 -69.74 44.55
N ILE A 90 -62.19 -68.63 44.16
CA ILE A 90 -63.61 -68.33 44.45
C ILE A 90 -64.24 -67.62 43.22
N PRO A 91 -65.41 -68.03 42.70
CA PRO A 91 -66.08 -67.35 41.59
C PRO A 91 -67.01 -66.25 42.10
N VAL A 92 -66.73 -64.97 41.83
CA VAL A 92 -67.72 -63.89 42.04
C VAL A 92 -67.63 -62.83 40.93
N ALA A 93 -68.74 -62.75 40.19
CA ALA A 93 -69.34 -61.65 39.43
C ALA A 93 -68.44 -60.64 38.67
N PRO A 94 -68.62 -60.49 37.34
CA PRO A 94 -68.03 -59.37 36.60
C PRO A 94 -68.68 -58.04 37.06
N PRO A 95 -67.89 -56.97 37.33
CA PRO A 95 -68.43 -55.63 37.48
C PRO A 95 -68.94 -55.12 36.12
N PRO A 96 -69.91 -54.20 36.10
CA PRO A 96 -70.46 -53.67 34.86
C PRO A 96 -69.36 -52.93 34.09
N LEU A 97 -69.24 -53.26 32.81
CA LEU A 97 -68.36 -52.57 31.85
C LEU A 97 -68.60 -51.05 31.89
N PRO A 98 -67.58 -50.21 32.07
CA PRO A 98 -67.71 -48.79 31.85
C PRO A 98 -67.98 -48.53 30.36
N GLN A 99 -69.08 -47.83 30.09
CA GLN A 99 -69.40 -47.34 28.76
C GLN A 99 -68.26 -46.46 28.24
N PRO A 100 -67.84 -46.57 26.96
CA PRO A 100 -66.81 -45.72 26.40
C PRO A 100 -67.37 -44.30 26.24
N GLU A 101 -66.89 -43.36 27.05
CA GLU A 101 -67.22 -41.94 26.91
C GLU A 101 -66.78 -41.41 25.53
N PRO A 102 -67.70 -40.93 24.67
CA PRO A 102 -67.36 -40.40 23.34
C PRO A 102 -66.46 -39.14 23.39
N ALA A 103 -66.35 -38.49 24.55
CA ALA A 103 -65.54 -37.29 24.75
C ALA A 103 -64.01 -37.53 24.60
N LYS A 104 -63.49 -38.73 24.93
CA LYS A 104 -62.05 -39.02 24.84
C LYS A 104 -61.57 -39.27 23.40
N ALA A 105 -62.43 -39.76 22.51
CA ALA A 105 -62.11 -40.00 21.11
C ALA A 105 -62.14 -38.71 20.24
N GLN A 106 -62.96 -37.72 20.60
CA GLN A 106 -62.96 -36.42 19.93
C GLN A 106 -61.76 -35.55 20.36
N ALA A 107 -61.34 -35.64 21.62
CA ALA A 107 -60.16 -34.93 22.12
C ALA A 107 -58.85 -35.42 21.49
N SER A 108 -58.70 -36.73 21.24
CA SER A 108 -57.50 -37.29 20.60
C SER A 108 -57.38 -36.91 19.11
N ASN A 109 -58.49 -36.89 18.37
CA ASN A 109 -58.50 -36.45 16.97
C ASN A 109 -58.16 -34.96 16.81
N THR A 110 -58.58 -34.12 17.75
CA THR A 110 -58.27 -32.68 17.74
C THR A 110 -56.79 -32.43 18.05
N ALA A 111 -56.20 -33.19 18.98
CA ALA A 111 -54.77 -33.10 19.29
C ALA A 111 -53.89 -33.57 18.12
N ALA A 112 -54.28 -34.65 17.42
CA ALA A 112 -53.57 -35.13 16.23
C ALA A 112 -53.61 -34.10 15.07
N GLN A 113 -54.75 -33.43 14.87
CA GLN A 113 -54.87 -32.36 13.87
C GLN A 113 -54.00 -31.15 14.22
N GLN A 114 -53.96 -30.73 15.49
CA GLN A 114 -53.10 -29.62 15.93
C GLN A 114 -51.61 -29.95 15.76
N GLN A 115 -51.19 -31.19 16.01
CA GLN A 115 -49.81 -31.61 15.78
C GLN A 115 -49.43 -31.60 14.30
N ALA A 116 -50.31 -32.07 13.41
CA ALA A 116 -50.09 -32.04 11.97
C ALA A 116 -50.00 -30.61 11.41
N GLU A 117 -50.83 -29.69 11.93
CA GLU A 117 -50.79 -28.27 11.54
C GLU A 117 -49.51 -27.58 12.06
N GLN A 118 -49.06 -27.94 13.26
CA GLN A 118 -47.80 -27.45 13.82
C GLN A 118 -46.59 -27.95 13.02
N GLN A 119 -46.58 -29.21 12.59
CA GLN A 119 -45.55 -29.74 11.69
C GLN A 119 -45.53 -29.01 10.35
N LYS A 120 -46.69 -28.80 9.70
CA LYS A 120 -46.78 -28.00 8.47
C LYS A 120 -46.26 -26.58 8.64
N ARG A 121 -46.53 -25.93 9.78
CA ARG A 121 -45.99 -24.59 10.07
C ARG A 121 -44.48 -24.59 10.24
N LEU A 122 -43.90 -25.63 10.83
CA LEU A 122 -42.45 -25.76 10.98
C LEU A 122 -41.78 -26.00 9.63
N GLU A 123 -42.32 -26.87 8.79
CA GLU A 123 -41.82 -27.11 7.43
C GLU A 123 -41.91 -25.85 6.57
N ALA A 124 -43.03 -25.13 6.60
CA ALA A 124 -43.19 -23.85 5.89
C ALA A 124 -42.18 -22.79 6.39
N ARG A 125 -41.89 -22.76 7.69
CA ARG A 125 -40.88 -21.86 8.27
C ARG A 125 -39.47 -22.24 7.84
N ALA A 126 -39.15 -23.54 7.80
CA ALA A 126 -37.86 -24.03 7.33
C ALA A 126 -37.65 -23.73 5.84
N GLN A 127 -38.68 -23.90 5.00
CA GLN A 127 -38.62 -23.53 3.58
C GLN A 127 -38.41 -22.03 3.38
N ALA A 128 -39.14 -21.18 4.12
CA ALA A 128 -38.98 -19.73 4.04
C ALA A 128 -37.59 -19.26 4.52
N GLU A 129 -37.01 -19.93 5.52
CA GLU A 129 -35.66 -19.62 5.99
C GLU A 129 -34.59 -20.07 4.97
N ALA A 130 -34.76 -21.24 4.35
CA ALA A 130 -33.90 -21.72 3.29
C ALA A 130 -33.91 -20.78 2.07
N GLU A 131 -35.11 -20.32 1.64
CA GLU A 131 -35.24 -19.38 0.52
C GLU A 131 -34.59 -18.02 0.85
N LYS A 132 -34.76 -17.52 2.08
CA LYS A 132 -34.07 -16.30 2.54
C LYS A 132 -32.54 -16.46 2.54
N LEU A 133 -32.04 -17.62 2.96
CA LEU A 133 -30.61 -17.90 2.94
C LEU A 133 -30.07 -17.91 1.50
N GLN A 134 -30.80 -18.55 0.59
CA GLN A 134 -30.45 -18.63 -0.83
C GLN A 134 -30.48 -17.24 -1.49
N ALA A 135 -31.50 -16.42 -1.19
CA ALA A 135 -31.58 -15.04 -1.66
C ALA A 135 -30.45 -14.17 -1.11
N GLN A 136 -30.07 -14.35 0.16
CA GLN A 136 -28.94 -13.63 0.77
C GLN A 136 -27.61 -14.03 0.13
N GLN A 137 -27.39 -15.33 -0.13
CA GLN A 137 -26.19 -15.81 -0.83
C GLN A 137 -26.12 -15.25 -2.25
N ALA A 138 -27.24 -15.25 -2.99
CA ALA A 138 -27.31 -14.68 -4.33
C ALA A 138 -27.02 -13.17 -4.34
N GLN A 139 -27.49 -12.41 -3.33
CA GLN A 139 -27.14 -10.99 -3.20
C GLN A 139 -25.67 -10.78 -2.87
N ARG A 140 -25.07 -11.58 -1.98
CA ARG A 140 -23.64 -11.51 -1.66
C ARG A 140 -22.79 -11.79 -2.90
N ALA A 141 -23.14 -12.83 -3.67
CA ALA A 141 -22.44 -13.17 -4.91
C ALA A 141 -22.52 -12.03 -5.96
N LYS A 142 -23.70 -11.41 -6.11
CA LYS A 142 -23.86 -10.24 -6.99
C LYS A 142 -23.02 -9.04 -6.53
N ALA A 143 -23.04 -8.72 -5.24
CA ALA A 143 -22.27 -7.61 -4.69
C ALA A 143 -20.75 -7.83 -4.82
N GLU A 144 -20.27 -9.06 -4.66
CA GLU A 144 -18.86 -9.40 -4.86
C GLU A 144 -18.46 -9.30 -6.34
N ALA A 145 -19.29 -9.80 -7.25
CA ALA A 145 -19.06 -9.68 -8.69
C ALA A 145 -18.98 -8.21 -9.13
N GLU A 146 -19.87 -7.36 -8.60
CA GLU A 146 -19.88 -5.92 -8.91
C GLU A 146 -18.66 -5.19 -8.34
N ARG A 147 -18.23 -5.51 -7.10
CA ARG A 147 -16.98 -5.00 -6.54
C ARG A 147 -15.76 -5.40 -7.37
N LYS A 148 -15.72 -6.65 -7.85
CA LYS A 148 -14.63 -7.15 -8.69
C LYS A 148 -14.60 -6.46 -10.05
N ALA A 149 -15.77 -6.21 -10.65
CA ALA A 149 -15.90 -5.44 -11.90
C ALA A 149 -15.41 -4.00 -11.73
N GLN A 150 -15.85 -3.29 -10.68
CA GLN A 150 -15.41 -1.93 -10.38
C GLN A 150 -13.90 -1.85 -10.10
N ALA A 151 -13.34 -2.84 -9.38
CA ALA A 151 -11.90 -2.91 -9.13
C ALA A 151 -11.10 -3.12 -10.43
N ALA A 152 -11.58 -3.99 -11.33
CA ALA A 152 -10.96 -4.22 -12.62
C ALA A 152 -11.02 -2.99 -13.53
N GLU A 153 -12.15 -2.27 -13.55
CA GLU A 153 -12.30 -1.02 -14.30
C GLU A 153 -11.36 0.07 -13.78
N LYS A 154 -11.31 0.26 -12.46
CA LYS A 154 -10.40 1.22 -11.83
C LYS A 154 -8.94 0.88 -12.11
N ALA A 155 -8.57 -0.41 -12.09
CA ALA A 155 -7.22 -0.85 -12.46
C ALA A 155 -6.89 -0.53 -13.93
N LYS A 156 -7.83 -0.75 -14.86
CA LYS A 156 -7.66 -0.38 -16.28
C LYS A 156 -7.52 1.12 -16.47
N ALA A 157 -8.37 1.94 -15.84
CA ALA A 157 -8.30 3.40 -15.92
C ALA A 157 -6.96 3.93 -15.39
N THR A 158 -6.47 3.36 -14.28
CA THR A 158 -5.18 3.76 -13.69
C THR A 158 -3.99 3.36 -14.58
N ALA A 159 -4.06 2.19 -15.23
CA ALA A 159 -3.04 1.74 -16.17
C ALA A 159 -3.01 2.62 -17.43
N GLN A 160 -4.19 2.97 -17.97
CA GLN A 160 -4.30 3.83 -19.14
C GLN A 160 -3.80 5.25 -18.87
N ALA A 161 -4.15 5.85 -17.72
CA ALA A 161 -3.66 7.16 -17.30
C ALA A 161 -2.13 7.19 -17.14
N LYS A 162 -1.53 6.11 -16.60
CA LYS A 162 -0.06 5.98 -16.52
C LYS A 162 0.59 5.88 -17.90
N ALA A 163 0.05 5.07 -18.78
CA ALA A 163 0.57 4.91 -20.15
C ALA A 163 0.50 6.24 -20.93
N GLU A 164 -0.59 6.98 -20.80
CA GLU A 164 -0.76 8.27 -21.47
C GLU A 164 0.17 9.36 -20.90
N ALA A 165 0.34 9.38 -19.57
CA ALA A 165 1.31 10.29 -18.93
C ALA A 165 2.75 9.98 -19.33
N GLU A 166 3.12 8.71 -19.47
CA GLU A 166 4.45 8.30 -19.91
C GLU A 166 4.68 8.64 -21.40
N ALA A 167 3.69 8.40 -22.26
CA ALA A 167 3.74 8.77 -23.66
C ALA A 167 3.92 10.29 -23.84
N LYS A 168 3.18 11.10 -23.07
CA LYS A 168 3.29 12.57 -23.10
C LYS A 168 4.67 13.04 -22.65
N ARG A 169 5.21 12.50 -21.54
CA ARG A 169 6.57 12.81 -21.07
C ARG A 169 7.64 12.45 -22.11
N ARG A 170 7.50 11.31 -22.79
CA ARG A 170 8.44 10.88 -23.81
C ARG A 170 8.41 11.80 -25.04
N SER A 171 7.23 12.20 -25.49
CA SER A 171 7.06 13.15 -26.59
C SER A 171 7.65 14.53 -26.26
N GLU A 172 7.38 15.04 -25.06
CA GLU A 172 7.87 16.35 -24.62
C GLU A 172 9.41 16.36 -24.44
N ALA A 173 9.98 15.27 -23.92
CA ALA A 173 11.43 15.09 -23.84
C ALA A 173 12.10 15.01 -25.23
N GLU A 174 11.45 14.39 -26.21
CA GLU A 174 11.97 14.34 -27.59
C GLU A 174 11.89 15.71 -28.28
N ALA A 175 10.80 16.45 -28.07
CA ALA A 175 10.65 17.81 -28.58
C ALA A 175 11.71 18.77 -28.00
N LEU A 176 11.96 18.70 -26.70
CA LEU A 176 13.03 19.45 -26.03
C LEU A 176 14.41 19.11 -26.60
N ARG A 177 14.73 17.82 -26.80
CA ARG A 177 16.00 17.41 -27.41
C ARG A 177 16.17 17.94 -28.84
N LYS A 178 15.11 17.92 -29.65
CA LYS A 178 15.14 18.46 -31.02
C LYS A 178 15.31 19.99 -31.01
N ALA A 179 14.65 20.70 -30.11
CA ALA A 179 14.80 22.15 -29.96
C ALA A 179 16.21 22.54 -29.50
N GLU A 180 16.77 21.84 -28.52
CA GLU A 180 18.12 22.11 -28.00
C GLU A 180 19.21 21.81 -29.05
N ALA A 181 19.03 20.73 -29.83
CA ALA A 181 19.91 20.41 -30.96
C ALA A 181 19.85 21.48 -32.07
N ALA A 182 18.66 22.00 -32.37
CA ALA A 182 18.48 23.05 -33.38
C ALA A 182 19.10 24.39 -32.94
N GLU A 183 18.92 24.80 -31.68
CA GLU A 183 19.56 26.00 -31.13
C GLU A 183 21.08 25.90 -31.14
N LYS A 184 21.63 24.73 -30.74
CA LYS A 184 23.07 24.50 -30.76
C LYS A 184 23.64 24.57 -32.19
N ALA A 185 22.92 24.05 -33.18
CA ALA A 185 23.31 24.15 -34.60
C ALA A 185 23.30 25.61 -35.10
N LYS A 186 22.28 26.40 -34.72
CA LYS A 186 22.22 27.84 -35.05
C LYS A 186 23.35 28.64 -34.40
N LEU A 187 23.66 28.38 -33.13
CA LEU A 187 24.74 29.04 -32.42
C LEU A 187 26.11 28.74 -33.07
N ASP A 188 26.35 27.49 -33.48
CA ASP A 188 27.57 27.08 -34.17
C ASP A 188 27.70 27.75 -35.56
N ALA A 189 26.61 27.80 -36.33
CA ALA A 189 26.57 28.49 -37.61
C ALA A 189 26.86 29.99 -37.47
N ARG A 190 26.29 30.65 -36.45
CA ARG A 190 26.54 32.06 -36.16
C ARG A 190 27.99 32.32 -35.77
N ARG A 191 28.59 31.47 -34.93
CA ARG A 191 30.02 31.57 -34.55
C ARG A 191 30.95 31.41 -35.74
N LYS A 192 30.65 30.49 -36.67
CA LYS A 192 31.43 30.33 -37.91
C LYS A 192 31.34 31.56 -38.80
N ALA A 193 30.14 32.12 -38.99
CA ALA A 193 29.95 33.32 -39.78
C ALA A 193 30.68 34.54 -39.19
N GLU A 194 30.62 34.72 -37.86
CA GLU A 194 31.31 35.82 -37.18
C GLU A 194 32.84 35.68 -37.25
N ALA A 195 33.36 34.46 -37.11
CA ALA A 195 34.79 34.20 -37.25
C ALA A 195 35.30 34.41 -38.69
N GLU A 196 34.50 34.08 -39.70
CA GLU A 196 34.83 34.34 -41.11
C GLU A 196 34.79 35.84 -41.42
N ALA A 197 33.77 36.55 -40.94
CA ALA A 197 33.65 38.00 -41.10
C ALA A 197 34.82 38.74 -40.46
N LYS A 198 35.22 38.37 -39.24
CA LYS A 198 36.37 38.96 -38.54
C LYS A 198 37.69 38.71 -39.29
N ARG A 199 37.88 37.51 -39.85
CA ARG A 199 39.05 37.20 -40.69
C ARG A 199 39.08 38.00 -42.00
N LYS A 200 37.93 38.23 -42.64
CA LYS A 200 37.85 39.06 -43.85
C LYS A 200 38.15 40.54 -43.52
N ALA A 201 37.67 41.05 -42.38
CA ALA A 201 37.98 42.39 -41.92
C ALA A 201 39.47 42.58 -41.60
N GLU A 202 40.08 41.67 -40.82
CA GLU A 202 41.51 41.73 -40.52
C GLU A 202 42.40 41.57 -41.78
N ALA A 203 41.97 40.76 -42.75
CA ALA A 203 42.68 40.63 -44.03
C ALA A 203 42.57 41.90 -44.88
N ALA A 204 41.42 42.58 -44.88
CA ALA A 204 41.22 43.84 -45.59
C ALA A 204 42.00 45.00 -44.95
N ASP A 205 42.05 45.07 -43.62
CA ASP A 205 42.83 46.08 -42.89
C ASP A 205 44.33 45.86 -43.06
N LYS A 206 44.79 44.59 -43.05
CA LYS A 206 46.18 44.26 -43.34
C LYS A 206 46.55 44.55 -44.80
N ALA A 207 45.65 44.31 -45.76
CA ALA A 207 45.88 44.66 -47.17
C ALA A 207 45.93 46.18 -47.41
N LYS A 208 45.11 46.97 -46.70
CA LYS A 208 45.20 48.44 -46.74
C LYS A 208 46.46 48.97 -46.07
N ALA A 209 46.91 48.36 -44.98
CA ALA A 209 48.17 48.71 -44.32
C ALA A 209 49.41 48.35 -45.18
N ASP A 210 49.41 47.18 -45.83
CA ASP A 210 50.47 46.78 -46.77
C ASP A 210 50.46 47.64 -48.05
N ALA A 211 49.29 48.04 -48.57
CA ALA A 211 49.19 48.96 -49.71
C ALA A 211 49.66 50.38 -49.38
N ALA A 212 49.40 50.87 -48.16
CA ALA A 212 49.92 52.17 -47.69
C ALA A 212 51.43 52.13 -47.40
N ALA A 213 51.97 50.97 -46.96
CA ALA A 213 53.40 50.76 -46.79
C ALA A 213 54.12 50.64 -48.15
N LYS A 214 53.49 50.03 -49.16
CA LYS A 214 54.02 49.98 -50.54
C LYS A 214 53.99 51.34 -51.23
N ALA A 215 52.94 52.16 -51.03
CA ALA A 215 52.87 53.51 -51.60
C ALA A 215 53.92 54.49 -51.03
N LYS A 216 54.51 54.21 -49.86
CA LYS A 216 55.67 54.96 -49.32
C LYS A 216 57.03 54.38 -49.72
N ALA A 217 57.08 53.18 -50.29
CA ALA A 217 58.32 52.53 -50.74
C ALA A 217 58.48 52.54 -52.28
N ASP A 218 57.42 52.77 -53.06
CA ASP A 218 57.44 52.82 -54.53
C ASP A 218 57.92 54.16 -55.13
N ALA A 219 58.55 55.04 -54.34
CA ALA A 219 59.31 56.19 -54.85
C ALA A 219 60.78 55.85 -55.13
N GLU A 220 61.28 54.68 -54.68
CA GLU A 220 62.68 54.31 -54.85
C GLU A 220 62.83 52.79 -55.00
N ALA A 221 62.62 52.28 -56.22
CA ALA A 221 63.31 51.11 -56.80
C ALA A 221 62.44 50.44 -57.87
N LYS A 222 62.26 51.15 -58.98
CA LYS A 222 62.04 50.51 -60.27
C LYS A 222 63.30 49.68 -60.60
N ARG A 223 63.10 48.38 -60.85
CA ARG A 223 64.02 47.37 -61.46
C ARG A 223 64.78 46.45 -60.49
N LYS A 224 64.24 45.23 -60.29
CA LYS A 224 64.70 43.99 -60.97
C LYS A 224 63.88 42.77 -60.52
N ALA A 225 63.33 42.05 -61.51
CA ALA A 225 63.04 40.60 -61.59
C ALA A 225 62.40 39.92 -60.35
N ASP A 226 61.13 39.52 -60.37
CA ASP A 226 60.58 38.38 -61.14
C ASP A 226 61.37 37.07 -60.92
N ALA A 227 61.10 36.35 -59.80
CA ALA A 227 61.48 34.93 -59.63
C ALA A 227 61.03 34.18 -58.34
N GLU A 228 60.34 34.74 -57.32
CA GLU A 228 60.06 33.95 -56.09
C GLU A 228 58.62 33.99 -55.55
N ALA A 229 57.65 34.19 -56.46
CA ALA A 229 56.22 34.17 -56.14
C ALA A 229 55.60 32.76 -56.04
N LYS A 230 56.41 31.69 -55.95
CA LYS A 230 55.89 30.30 -55.95
C LYS A 230 56.16 29.47 -54.68
N ARG A 231 56.83 30.00 -53.64
CA ARG A 231 57.17 29.21 -52.42
C ARG A 231 56.47 29.59 -51.11
N LYS A 232 55.68 30.66 -51.04
CA LYS A 232 54.95 31.03 -49.80
C LYS A 232 53.47 30.65 -49.75
N ALA A 233 52.92 30.05 -50.81
CA ALA A 233 51.49 29.69 -50.87
C ALA A 233 51.17 28.25 -50.38
N GLU A 234 52.10 27.29 -50.45
CA GLU A 234 51.81 25.90 -50.04
C GLU A 234 51.98 25.63 -48.54
N ALA A 235 52.82 26.38 -47.82
CA ALA A 235 53.02 26.18 -46.37
C ALA A 235 51.84 26.69 -45.51
N ALA A 236 51.01 27.61 -46.03
CA ALA A 236 49.92 28.23 -45.27
C ALA A 236 48.62 27.40 -45.24
N ASN A 237 48.46 26.42 -46.14
CA ASN A 237 47.26 25.59 -46.21
C ASN A 237 47.34 24.31 -45.37
N LYS A 238 48.55 23.80 -45.07
CA LYS A 238 48.71 22.59 -44.23
C LYS A 238 48.51 22.86 -42.73
N ALA A 239 48.93 24.03 -42.23
CA ALA A 239 48.76 24.41 -40.82
C ALA A 239 47.32 24.77 -40.42
N LYS A 240 46.46 25.15 -41.38
CA LYS A 240 45.04 25.47 -41.12
C LYS A 240 44.15 24.23 -40.97
N ALA A 241 44.54 23.10 -41.56
CA ALA A 241 43.77 21.86 -41.49
C ALA A 241 44.02 21.10 -40.18
N GLU A 242 45.27 20.95 -39.75
CA GLU A 242 45.63 20.18 -38.53
C GLU A 242 45.15 20.85 -37.23
N ALA A 243 45.12 22.19 -37.16
CA ALA A 243 44.63 22.92 -35.98
C ALA A 243 43.09 22.86 -35.83
N ALA A 244 42.36 22.79 -36.94
CA ALA A 244 40.90 22.72 -36.93
C ALA A 244 40.35 21.33 -36.59
N GLU A 245 41.09 20.28 -36.94
CA GLU A 245 40.73 18.90 -36.61
C GLU A 245 41.02 18.58 -35.13
N LYS A 246 42.17 19.02 -34.61
CA LYS A 246 42.54 18.81 -33.19
C LYS A 246 41.61 19.53 -32.22
N ALA A 247 41.15 20.73 -32.55
CA ALA A 247 40.19 21.50 -31.71
C ALA A 247 38.77 20.90 -31.69
N LYS A 248 38.34 20.24 -32.79
CA LYS A 248 37.04 19.54 -32.82
C LYS A 248 37.09 18.22 -32.05
N ALA A 249 38.21 17.50 -32.10
CA ALA A 249 38.39 16.25 -31.36
C ALA A 249 38.41 16.49 -29.83
N ASP A 250 39.12 17.53 -29.36
CA ASP A 250 39.23 17.85 -27.93
C ASP A 250 37.89 18.32 -27.33
N ALA A 251 37.12 19.13 -28.07
CA ALA A 251 35.80 19.60 -27.64
C ALA A 251 34.76 18.46 -27.59
N ALA A 252 34.82 17.51 -28.52
CA ALA A 252 33.94 16.34 -28.54
C ALA A 252 34.26 15.35 -27.40
N ALA A 253 35.55 15.16 -27.08
CA ALA A 253 35.97 14.31 -25.96
C ALA A 253 35.51 14.89 -24.61
N LYS A 254 35.66 16.20 -24.41
CA LYS A 254 35.25 16.88 -23.17
C LYS A 254 33.74 16.87 -22.96
N ALA A 255 32.94 17.04 -24.03
CA ALA A 255 31.49 16.99 -23.95
C ALA A 255 30.93 15.59 -23.65
N LYS A 256 31.59 14.52 -24.14
CA LYS A 256 31.21 13.14 -23.79
C LYS A 256 31.53 12.82 -22.33
N ALA A 257 32.70 13.25 -21.83
CA ALA A 257 33.11 13.01 -20.45
C ALA A 257 32.17 13.70 -19.43
N ASP A 258 31.76 14.94 -19.70
CA ASP A 258 30.86 15.69 -18.80
C ASP A 258 29.44 15.08 -18.77
N ALA A 259 28.93 14.64 -19.92
CA ALA A 259 27.64 13.97 -20.01
C ALA A 259 27.62 12.61 -19.30
N GLU A 260 28.70 11.83 -19.40
CA GLU A 260 28.81 10.55 -18.70
C GLU A 260 28.96 10.74 -17.19
N ALA A 261 29.74 11.73 -16.74
CA ALA A 261 29.89 12.07 -15.33
C ALA A 261 28.57 12.49 -14.68
N LYS A 262 27.78 13.33 -15.38
CA LYS A 262 26.46 13.77 -14.89
C LYS A 262 25.45 12.63 -14.84
N ALA A 263 25.45 11.74 -15.84
CA ALA A 263 24.57 10.57 -15.87
C ALA A 263 24.90 9.57 -14.75
N ARG A 264 26.19 9.34 -14.45
CA ARG A 264 26.61 8.49 -13.32
C ARG A 264 26.21 9.10 -11.97
N ALA A 265 26.41 10.42 -11.79
CA ALA A 265 26.04 11.11 -10.56
C ALA A 265 24.51 11.07 -10.28
N GLU A 266 23.67 11.26 -11.31
CA GLU A 266 22.21 11.13 -11.14
C GLU A 266 21.76 9.69 -10.86
N ALA A 267 22.40 8.69 -11.49
CA ALA A 267 22.10 7.29 -11.25
C ALA A 267 22.47 6.87 -9.82
N GLU A 268 23.63 7.31 -9.33
CA GLU A 268 24.12 7.04 -7.98
C GLU A 268 23.27 7.74 -6.92
N ALA A 269 22.87 9.00 -7.15
CA ALA A 269 21.95 9.71 -6.26
C ALA A 269 20.59 9.02 -6.15
N LYS A 270 20.02 8.55 -7.27
CA LYS A 270 18.75 7.80 -7.26
C LYS A 270 18.89 6.44 -6.57
N ALA A 271 19.99 5.73 -6.78
CA ALA A 271 20.25 4.44 -6.13
C ALA A 271 20.42 4.61 -4.61
N SER A 272 21.14 5.65 -4.17
CA SER A 272 21.31 5.97 -2.75
C SER A 272 19.99 6.34 -2.09
N ALA A 273 19.18 7.20 -2.71
CA ALA A 273 17.87 7.58 -2.19
C ALA A 273 16.91 6.39 -2.10
N ALA A 274 16.92 5.51 -3.11
CA ALA A 274 16.10 4.29 -3.09
C ALA A 274 16.52 3.32 -1.97
N LYS A 275 17.84 3.16 -1.74
CA LYS A 275 18.35 2.35 -0.63
C LYS A 275 17.98 2.93 0.73
N GLN A 276 18.14 4.23 0.93
CA GLN A 276 17.77 4.89 2.18
C GLN A 276 16.27 4.77 2.47
N ALA A 277 15.42 4.97 1.45
CA ALA A 277 13.97 4.81 1.60
C ALA A 277 13.57 3.35 1.93
N ALA A 278 14.24 2.36 1.33
CA ALA A 278 14.01 0.96 1.62
C ALA A 278 14.46 0.58 3.05
N GLU A 279 15.61 1.10 3.49
CA GLU A 279 16.14 0.87 4.83
C GLU A 279 15.26 1.52 5.90
N GLU A 280 14.83 2.76 5.69
CA GLU A 280 13.91 3.46 6.60
C GLU A 280 12.55 2.74 6.69
N ALA A 281 12.01 2.26 5.57
CA ALA A 281 10.78 1.45 5.58
C ALA A 281 10.96 0.12 6.32
N ALA A 282 12.11 -0.53 6.17
CA ALA A 282 12.44 -1.76 6.89
C ALA A 282 12.59 -1.50 8.40
N GLN A 283 13.22 -0.40 8.79
CA GLN A 283 13.38 0.00 10.20
C GLN A 283 12.02 0.30 10.84
N LYS A 284 11.14 1.09 10.19
CA LYS A 284 9.77 1.35 10.67
C LYS A 284 8.97 0.07 10.86
N LYS A 285 9.07 -0.87 9.92
CA LYS A 285 8.41 -2.18 10.04
C LYS A 285 8.97 -3.02 11.19
N ALA A 286 10.29 -2.99 11.40
CA ALA A 286 10.93 -3.71 12.50
C ALA A 286 10.58 -3.10 13.87
N GLU A 287 10.49 -1.78 13.95
CA GLU A 287 10.06 -1.08 15.15
C GLU A 287 8.58 -1.35 15.46
N ALA A 288 7.70 -1.28 14.47
CA ALA A 288 6.29 -1.63 14.61
C ALA A 288 6.10 -3.05 15.18
N LYS A 289 6.89 -4.02 14.68
CA LYS A 289 6.92 -5.39 15.22
C LYS A 289 7.38 -5.46 16.67
N ARG A 290 8.42 -4.70 17.04
CA ARG A 290 8.90 -4.65 18.43
C ARG A 290 7.85 -4.04 19.35
N ILE A 291 7.25 -2.93 18.95
CA ILE A 291 6.16 -2.28 19.70
C ILE A 291 4.97 -3.24 19.84
N ALA A 292 4.59 -3.94 18.77
CA ALA A 292 3.52 -4.93 18.80
C ALA A 292 3.85 -6.10 19.76
N SER A 293 5.08 -6.58 19.77
CA SER A 293 5.53 -7.65 20.69
C SER A 293 5.47 -7.21 22.16
N THR A 294 5.96 -6.00 22.46
CA THR A 294 5.86 -5.41 23.79
C THR A 294 4.40 -5.25 24.23
N ALA A 295 3.55 -4.71 23.35
CA ALA A 295 2.12 -4.57 23.62
C ALA A 295 1.45 -5.94 23.88
N LYS A 296 1.78 -6.97 23.08
CA LYS A 296 1.29 -8.34 23.31
C LYS A 296 1.68 -8.87 24.68
N ARG A 297 2.93 -8.67 25.11
CA ARG A 297 3.38 -9.05 26.45
C ARG A 297 2.60 -8.33 27.54
N ASP A 298 2.30 -7.04 27.35
CA ASP A 298 1.49 -6.28 28.31
C ASP A 298 0.05 -6.79 28.36
N PHE A 299 -0.52 -7.22 27.22
CA PHE A 299 -1.84 -7.86 27.16
C PHE A 299 -1.86 -9.17 27.94
N GLU A 300 -0.87 -10.03 27.72
CA GLU A 300 -0.73 -11.29 28.45
C GLU A 300 -0.59 -11.09 29.95
N ASN A 301 0.25 -10.13 30.37
CA ASN A 301 0.41 -9.78 31.77
C ASN A 301 -0.91 -9.29 32.39
N LYS A 302 -1.68 -8.49 31.65
CA LYS A 302 -2.97 -7.99 32.12
C LYS A 302 -4.00 -9.12 32.25
N ILE A 303 -4.03 -10.05 31.29
CA ILE A 303 -4.89 -11.24 31.37
C ILE A 303 -4.49 -12.10 32.55
N ARG A 304 -3.20 -12.42 32.72
CA ARG A 304 -2.71 -13.23 33.84
C ARG A 304 -3.01 -12.62 35.20
N ARG A 305 -3.05 -11.29 35.32
CA ARG A 305 -3.44 -10.59 36.56
C ARG A 305 -4.94 -10.67 36.84
N ALA A 306 -5.76 -10.70 35.80
CA ALA A 306 -7.21 -10.84 35.90
C ALA A 306 -7.67 -12.32 35.88
N TRP A 307 -6.72 -13.26 35.74
CA TRP A 307 -7.02 -14.67 35.58
C TRP A 307 -7.16 -15.36 36.92
N ASP A 308 -8.36 -15.89 37.17
CA ASP A 308 -8.67 -16.72 38.33
C ASP A 308 -8.53 -18.19 37.95
N ILE A 309 -7.53 -18.88 38.51
CA ILE A 309 -7.22 -20.26 38.14
C ILE A 309 -8.26 -21.19 38.79
N PRO A 310 -9.06 -21.95 38.00
CA PRO A 310 -10.09 -22.81 38.57
C PRO A 310 -9.45 -23.94 39.39
N VAL A 311 -10.07 -24.26 40.52
CA VAL A 311 -9.58 -25.31 41.43
C VAL A 311 -9.54 -26.67 40.73
N GLY A 312 -8.49 -27.46 40.97
CA GLY A 312 -8.30 -28.77 40.32
C GLY A 312 -7.84 -28.70 38.85
N SER A 313 -7.41 -27.53 38.37
CA SER A 313 -6.92 -27.36 37.00
C SER A 313 -5.40 -27.42 36.83
N SER A 314 -4.63 -27.75 37.88
CA SER A 314 -3.16 -27.76 37.84
C SER A 314 -2.59 -28.64 36.73
N GLY A 315 -1.61 -28.12 35.99
CA GLY A 315 -0.99 -28.79 34.85
C GLY A 315 -1.78 -28.72 33.53
N LYS A 316 -3.04 -28.25 33.55
CA LYS A 316 -3.85 -28.09 32.33
C LYS A 316 -3.50 -26.80 31.59
N THR A 317 -3.68 -26.83 30.27
CA THR A 317 -3.37 -25.71 29.38
C THR A 317 -4.57 -25.26 28.57
N ALA A 318 -4.63 -23.97 28.27
CA ALA A 318 -5.57 -23.41 27.31
C ALA A 318 -4.88 -22.40 26.43
N THR A 319 -5.28 -22.39 25.17
CA THR A 319 -4.81 -21.42 24.18
C THR A 319 -5.95 -20.48 23.86
N ALA A 320 -5.77 -19.19 24.11
CA ALA A 320 -6.71 -18.15 23.74
C ALA A 320 -6.20 -17.38 22.53
N ARG A 321 -7.03 -17.34 21.47
CA ARG A 321 -6.88 -16.43 20.35
C ARG A 321 -7.81 -15.25 20.56
N VAL A 322 -7.24 -14.07 20.69
CA VAL A 322 -7.97 -12.84 20.99
C VAL A 322 -7.84 -11.88 19.82
N THR A 323 -8.96 -11.29 19.41
CA THR A 323 -9.02 -10.20 18.46
C THR A 323 -9.56 -8.96 19.15
N LEU A 324 -8.82 -7.86 19.04
CA LEU A 324 -9.12 -6.57 19.63
C LEU A 324 -9.56 -5.56 18.56
N THR A 325 -10.35 -4.60 19.01
CA THR A 325 -10.74 -3.39 18.27
C THR A 325 -9.62 -2.33 18.34
N ASP A 326 -9.71 -1.29 17.52
CA ASP A 326 -8.69 -0.21 17.49
C ASP A 326 -8.63 0.60 18.79
N SER A 327 -9.67 0.54 19.62
CA SER A 327 -9.74 1.15 20.96
C SER A 327 -9.28 0.23 22.09
N GLY A 328 -8.90 -1.02 21.78
CA GLY A 328 -8.47 -2.00 22.77
C GLY A 328 -9.60 -2.77 23.45
N SER A 329 -10.85 -2.63 22.99
CA SER A 329 -11.96 -3.50 23.41
C SER A 329 -11.86 -4.87 22.73
N VAL A 330 -12.33 -5.91 23.40
CA VAL A 330 -12.34 -7.27 22.86
C VAL A 330 -13.41 -7.42 21.78
N ALA A 331 -13.00 -7.77 20.56
CA ALA A 331 -13.90 -8.04 19.44
C ALA A 331 -14.28 -9.52 19.35
N SER A 332 -13.33 -10.42 19.57
CA SER A 332 -13.56 -11.87 19.55
C SER A 332 -12.56 -12.59 20.46
N VAL A 333 -13.02 -13.64 21.13
CA VAL A 333 -12.20 -14.53 21.96
C VAL A 333 -12.54 -15.96 21.60
N ILE A 334 -11.53 -16.74 21.22
CA ILE A 334 -11.66 -18.16 20.95
C ILE A 334 -10.67 -18.88 21.85
N VAL A 335 -11.17 -19.63 22.83
CA VAL A 335 -10.34 -20.40 23.77
C VAL A 335 -10.45 -21.89 23.44
N ASN A 336 -9.30 -22.55 23.31
CA ASN A 336 -9.18 -24.00 23.13
C ASN A 336 -8.52 -24.61 24.36
N SER A 337 -9.22 -25.51 25.04
CA SER A 337 -8.75 -26.30 26.18
C SER A 337 -9.52 -27.61 26.25
N SER A 338 -8.91 -28.65 26.83
CA SER A 338 -9.57 -29.91 27.19
C SER A 338 -10.58 -29.75 28.32
N ASP A 339 -10.48 -28.67 29.10
CA ASP A 339 -11.26 -28.46 30.31
C ASP A 339 -12.24 -27.28 30.18
N PRO A 340 -13.56 -27.50 30.34
CA PRO A 340 -14.56 -26.44 30.22
C PRO A 340 -14.38 -25.30 31.22
N ASP A 341 -14.02 -25.59 32.48
CA ASP A 341 -13.81 -24.57 33.52
C ASP A 341 -12.60 -23.69 33.20
N MET A 342 -11.54 -24.30 32.67
CA MET A 342 -10.34 -23.61 32.22
C MET A 342 -10.66 -22.68 31.04
N LYS A 343 -11.45 -23.17 30.08
CA LYS A 343 -11.95 -22.38 28.95
C LYS A 343 -12.75 -21.16 29.42
N ALA A 344 -13.72 -21.35 30.30
CA ALA A 344 -14.57 -20.27 30.83
C ALA A 344 -13.77 -19.25 31.65
N SER A 345 -12.86 -19.72 32.49
CA SER A 345 -11.97 -18.87 33.29
C SER A 345 -11.07 -17.98 32.43
N VAL A 346 -10.40 -18.54 31.41
CA VAL A 346 -9.53 -17.76 30.51
C VAL A 346 -10.36 -16.78 29.68
N GLU A 347 -11.54 -17.18 29.22
CA GLU A 347 -12.45 -16.29 28.47
C GLU A 347 -12.93 -15.10 29.33
N ALA A 348 -13.28 -15.36 30.60
CA ALA A 348 -13.65 -14.33 31.56
C ALA A 348 -12.48 -13.38 31.85
N ALA A 349 -11.27 -13.91 32.06
CA ALA A 349 -10.07 -13.12 32.30
C ALA A 349 -9.72 -12.20 31.12
N VAL A 350 -9.85 -12.69 29.89
CA VAL A 350 -9.63 -11.89 28.67
C VAL A 350 -10.65 -10.74 28.57
N ARG A 351 -11.93 -10.99 28.85
CA ARG A 351 -12.95 -9.93 28.83
C ARG A 351 -12.76 -8.94 29.99
N ALA A 352 -12.42 -9.40 31.18
CA ALA A 352 -12.18 -8.56 32.36
C ALA A 352 -10.93 -7.67 32.21
N ALA A 353 -9.92 -8.10 31.45
CA ALA A 353 -8.72 -7.33 31.18
C ALA A 353 -8.95 -6.16 30.20
N ALA A 354 -10.08 -6.10 29.51
CA ALA A 354 -10.44 -4.98 28.64
C ALA A 354 -10.70 -3.69 29.45
N PRO A 355 -10.36 -2.50 28.93
CA PRO A 355 -9.73 -2.24 27.64
C PRO A 355 -8.21 -2.46 27.67
N TYR A 356 -7.65 -2.97 26.57
CA TYR A 356 -6.22 -3.22 26.41
C TYR A 356 -5.47 -1.97 25.93
N PRO A 357 -4.23 -1.74 26.40
CA PRO A 357 -3.44 -0.58 26.00
C PRO A 357 -2.88 -0.72 24.57
N MET A 358 -3.63 -0.26 23.57
CA MET A 358 -3.22 -0.35 22.17
C MET A 358 -2.04 0.58 21.87
N PRO A 359 -1.05 0.15 21.07
CA PRO A 359 0.04 1.01 20.66
C PRO A 359 -0.44 2.15 19.75
N SER A 360 0.16 3.33 19.92
CA SER A 360 -0.16 4.53 19.14
C SER A 360 0.19 4.36 17.66
N ASP A 361 1.28 3.67 17.35
CA ASP A 361 1.71 3.39 15.98
C ASP A 361 0.68 2.51 15.25
N PRO A 362 0.19 2.90 14.06
CA PRO A 362 -0.87 2.20 13.37
C PRO A 362 -0.47 0.81 12.87
N ASP A 363 0.78 0.60 12.46
CA ASP A 363 1.24 -0.70 11.96
C ASP A 363 1.46 -1.67 13.12
N ALA A 364 2.05 -1.21 14.22
CA ALA A 364 2.14 -1.97 15.46
C ALA A 364 0.75 -2.34 15.99
N ARG A 365 -0.21 -1.41 15.90
CA ARG A 365 -1.59 -1.64 16.31
C ARG A 365 -2.24 -2.74 15.50
N ARG A 366 -2.11 -2.72 14.16
CA ARG A 366 -2.63 -3.78 13.29
C ARG A 366 -2.08 -5.14 13.67
N GLU A 367 -0.78 -5.23 13.97
CA GLU A 367 -0.13 -6.49 14.33
C GLU A 367 -0.46 -6.96 15.76
N ALA A 368 -0.73 -6.03 16.68
CA ALA A 368 -1.12 -6.30 18.05
C ALA A 368 -2.62 -6.62 18.23
N ARG A 369 -3.48 -6.22 17.28
CA ARG A 369 -4.92 -6.48 17.31
C ARG A 369 -5.28 -7.96 17.42
N SER A 370 -4.47 -8.83 16.83
CA SER A 370 -4.64 -10.27 16.96
C SER A 370 -3.43 -10.87 17.66
N PHE A 371 -3.67 -11.60 18.74
CA PHE A 371 -2.63 -12.39 19.38
C PHE A 371 -3.17 -13.72 19.87
N THR A 372 -2.26 -14.69 19.97
CA THR A 372 -2.54 -16.00 20.54
C THR A 372 -1.65 -16.14 21.76
N SER A 373 -2.22 -16.52 22.90
CA SER A 373 -1.47 -16.76 24.12
C SER A 373 -1.89 -18.07 24.77
N SER A 374 -0.93 -18.77 25.35
CA SER A 374 -1.13 -20.02 26.08
C SER A 374 -1.05 -19.77 27.59
N PHE A 375 -2.06 -20.25 28.31
CA PHE A 375 -2.18 -20.18 29.76
C PHE A 375 -2.05 -21.59 30.33
N THR A 376 -1.22 -21.74 31.35
CA THR A 376 -1.01 -23.01 32.06
C THR A 376 -1.29 -22.77 33.53
N ALA A 377 -2.21 -23.56 34.09
CA ALA A 377 -2.52 -23.49 35.52
C ALA A 377 -1.38 -24.12 36.31
N LYS A 378 -0.80 -23.35 37.23
CA LYS A 378 0.33 -23.79 38.06
C LYS A 378 -0.14 -24.46 39.34
#